data_AF-A0A7H8RDW6-F1
#
_entry.id   AF-A0A7H8RDW6-F1
#
_cell.length_a   1.000
_cell.length_b   1.000
_cell.length_c   1.000
_cell.angle_alpha   90.00
_cell.angle_beta   90.00
_cell.angle_gamma   90.00
#
_symmetry.space_group_name_H-M   'P 1'
#
loop_
_entity.id
_entity.type
_entity.pdbx_description
1 polymer ?
#
loop_
_entity_poly.entity_id
_entity_poly.type
_entity_poly.pdbx_seq_one_letter_code
_entity_poly.pdbx_strand_id
1 'polypeptide(L)'
;MYTSYEIVCRTNIPAFKLKHSVVRRRYSDFEYFRDILERESSRVTIPPLPGKVFTNRFSDDVIEHRREGLQRFLQIVAGHPLLQTGSKVLASFVQDPNWDRNAW
;
A
#
# COMPACT_ATOMS: atom_id res chain seq x y z
N MET A 1 10.96 -17.31 4.01
CA MET A 1 11.47 -16.30 3.05
C MET A 1 10.29 -15.60 2.36
N TYR A 2 10.36 -14.27 2.21
CA TYR A 2 9.36 -13.43 1.57
C TYR A 2 10.04 -12.32 0.77
N THR A 3 9.36 -11.79 -0.26
CA THR A 3 9.80 -10.61 -1.01
C THR A 3 9.11 -9.37 -0.42
N SER A 4 9.90 -8.33 -0.14
CA SER A 4 9.39 -7.01 0.24
C SER A 4 9.72 -5.98 -0.83
N TYR A 5 8.84 -4.99 -0.97
CA TYR A 5 8.94 -3.90 -1.93
C TYR A 5 9.26 -2.62 -1.17
N GLU A 6 10.20 -1.85 -1.72
CA GLU A 6 10.47 -0.50 -1.24
C GLU A 6 9.39 0.45 -1.77
N ILE A 7 8.81 1.23 -0.86
CA ILE A 7 7.86 2.27 -1.18
C ILE A 7 8.55 3.60 -0.89
N VAL A 8 8.76 4.39 -1.94
CA VAL A 8 9.25 5.77 -1.82
C VAL A 8 8.06 6.70 -1.98
N CYS A 9 7.66 7.37 -0.92
CA CYS A 9 6.61 8.37 -0.95
C CYS A 9 7.22 9.77 -1.00
N ARG A 10 6.83 10.56 -2.00
CA ARG A 10 7.17 11.97 -2.14
C ARG A 10 5.89 12.75 -2.37
N THR A 11 5.56 13.65 -1.44
CA THR A 11 4.28 14.35 -1.48
C THR A 11 4.34 15.70 -0.79
N ASN A 12 3.50 16.63 -1.24
CA ASN A 12 3.22 17.91 -0.57
C ASN A 12 1.77 17.95 -0.01
N ILE A 13 1.04 16.83 -0.06
CA ILE A 13 -0.34 16.73 0.38
C ILE A 13 -0.39 16.79 1.92
N PRO A 14 -1.16 17.70 2.53
CA PRO A 14 -1.20 17.90 3.99
C PRO A 14 -1.65 16.69 4.82
N ALA A 15 -2.37 15.74 4.22
CA ALA A 15 -2.80 14.50 4.88
C ALA A 15 -1.61 13.60 5.28
N PHE A 16 -0.45 13.78 4.65
CA PHE A 16 0.77 13.03 4.95
C PHE A 16 1.70 13.86 5.83
N LYS A 17 2.19 13.26 6.91
CA LYS A 17 3.03 13.94 7.91
C LYS A 17 4.42 14.27 7.36
N LEU A 18 4.98 13.36 6.55
CA LEU A 18 6.31 13.51 5.96
C LEU A 18 6.21 13.93 4.49
N LYS A 19 7.10 14.82 4.04
CA LYS A 19 7.21 15.16 2.61
C LYS A 19 7.92 14.06 1.80
N HIS A 20 8.76 13.29 2.48
CA HIS A 20 9.54 12.19 1.92
C HIS A 20 9.60 11.05 2.93
N SER A 21 9.30 9.82 2.51
CA SER A 21 9.48 8.61 3.32
C SER A 21 9.91 7.43 2.45
N VAL A 22 10.67 6.51 3.04
CA VAL A 22 11.06 5.24 2.44
C VAL A 22 10.71 4.13 3.43
N VAL A 23 9.81 3.24 3.05
CA VAL A 23 9.38 2.10 3.88
C VAL A 23 9.41 0.81 3.07
N ARG A 24 9.41 -0.34 3.74
CA ARG A 24 9.31 -1.64 3.07
C ARG A 24 8.03 -2.37 3.47
N ARG A 25 7.36 -2.96 2.48
CA ARG A 25 6.13 -3.75 2.67
C ARG A 25 6.18 -5.03 1.87
N ARG A 26 5.67 -6.12 2.45
CA ARG A 26 5.42 -7.36 1.69
C ARG A 26 4.01 -7.35 1.13
N TYR A 27 3.75 -8.18 0.13
CA TYR A 27 2.43 -8.29 -0.51
C TYR A 27 1.28 -8.52 0.49
N SER A 28 1.47 -9.37 1.50
CA SER A 28 0.44 -9.62 2.52
C SER A 28 0.12 -8.40 3.39
N ASP A 29 1.05 -7.43 3.51
CA ASP A 29 0.75 -6.18 4.21
C ASP A 29 -0.18 -5.30 3.36
N PHE A 30 -0.02 -5.33 2.03
CA PHE A 30 -0.95 -4.67 1.10
C PHE A 30 -2.34 -5.29 1.13
N GLU A 31 -2.44 -6.62 1.24
CA GLU A 31 -3.73 -7.30 1.41
C GLU A 31 -4.45 -6.78 2.65
N TYR A 32 -3.77 -6.79 3.80
CA TYR A 32 -4.35 -6.30 5.05
C TYR A 32 -4.69 -4.81 4.98
N PHE A 33 -3.81 -4.01 4.38
CA PHE A 33 -4.04 -2.59 4.15
C PHE A 33 -5.29 -2.32 3.31
N ARG A 34 -5.47 -3.07 2.20
CA ARG A 34 -6.68 -2.98 1.37
C ARG A 34 -7.93 -3.33 2.18
N ASP A 35 -7.89 -4.40 2.97
CA ASP A 35 -9.02 -4.82 3.79
C ASP A 35 -9.41 -3.75 4.83
N ILE A 36 -8.42 -3.07 5.43
CA ILE A 36 -8.70 -1.94 6.34
C ILE A 36 -9.34 -0.77 5.58
N LEU A 37 -8.82 -0.41 4.41
CA LEU A 37 -9.38 0.68 3.59
C LEU A 37 -10.85 0.41 3.22
N GLU A 38 -11.18 -0.84 2.89
CA GLU A 38 -12.55 -1.26 2.58
C GLU A 38 -13.48 -1.14 3.80
N ARG A 39 -12.96 -1.37 5.02
CA ARG A 39 -13.71 -1.20 6.27
C ARG A 39 -13.87 0.28 6.66
N GLU A 40 -12.84 1.09 6.43
CA GLU A 40 -12.86 2.53 6.75
C GLU A 40 -13.70 3.34 5.74
N SER A 41 -13.82 2.88 4.50
CA SER A 41 -14.47 3.64 3.43
C SER A 41 -15.56 2.84 2.71
N SER A 42 -16.82 3.06 3.11
CA SER A 42 -17.99 2.46 2.43
C SER A 42 -18.39 3.18 1.13
N ARG A 43 -17.80 4.36 0.86
CA ARG A 43 -18.16 5.24 -0.27
C ARG A 43 -17.16 5.19 -1.42
N VAL A 44 -16.03 4.51 -1.23
CA VAL A 44 -14.94 4.46 -2.21
C VAL A 44 -14.70 3.02 -2.58
N THR A 45 -14.73 2.72 -3.88
CA THR A 45 -14.32 1.42 -4.39
C THR A 45 -12.80 1.33 -4.33
N ILE A 46 -12.27 0.44 -3.49
CA ILE A 46 -10.82 0.24 -3.36
C ILE A 46 -10.32 -0.58 -4.56
N PRO A 47 -9.27 -0.14 -5.28
CA PRO A 47 -8.75 -0.85 -6.44
C PRO A 47 -8.23 -2.25 -6.09
N PRO A 48 -8.26 -3.20 -7.03
CA PRO A 48 -7.73 -4.53 -6.80
C PRO A 48 -6.20 -4.53 -6.68
N LEU A 49 -5.67 -5.49 -5.92
CA LEU A 49 -4.24 -5.79 -5.88
C LEU A 49 -3.85 -6.70 -7.06
N PRO A 50 -2.57 -6.70 -7.49
CA PRO A 50 -2.09 -7.68 -8.45
C PRO A 50 -2.29 -9.10 -7.91
N GLY A 51 -2.67 -10.04 -8.78
CA GLY A 51 -3.09 -11.38 -8.38
C GLY A 51 -2.07 -12.14 -7.51
N LYS A 52 -2.57 -13.03 -6.66
CA LYS A 52 -1.73 -13.99 -5.93
C LYS A 52 -1.06 -14.93 -6.92
N VAL A 53 0.27 -14.95 -6.87
CA VAL A 53 1.08 -15.87 -7.66
C VAL A 53 1.50 -17.03 -6.77
N PHE A 54 1.00 -18.23 -7.09
CA PHE A 54 1.23 -19.44 -6.30
C PHE A 54 2.46 -20.25 -6.76
N THR A 55 2.94 -20.02 -7.99
CA THR A 55 4.08 -20.71 -8.59
C THR A 55 5.18 -19.72 -8.97
N ASN A 56 6.45 -20.10 -8.84
CA ASN A 56 7.61 -19.27 -9.21
C ASN A 56 7.61 -17.85 -8.61
N ARG A 57 7.11 -17.68 -7.37
CA ARG A 57 6.93 -16.38 -6.70
C ARG A 57 8.19 -15.55 -6.47
N PHE A 58 9.36 -16.14 -6.70
CA PHE A 58 10.67 -15.52 -6.56
C PHE A 58 11.35 -15.24 -7.91
N SER A 59 10.67 -15.51 -9.02
CA SER A 59 11.15 -15.07 -10.33
C SER A 59 11.08 -13.56 -10.46
N ASP A 60 12.07 -12.98 -11.13
CA ASP A 60 12.18 -11.55 -11.34
C ASP A 60 10.95 -10.99 -12.06
N ASP A 61 10.41 -11.73 -13.04
CA ASP A 61 9.18 -11.35 -13.77
C ASP A 61 7.98 -11.20 -12.84
N VAL A 62 7.79 -12.15 -11.90
CA VAL A 62 6.69 -12.09 -10.93
C VAL A 62 6.88 -10.95 -9.95
N ILE A 63 8.12 -10.73 -9.51
CA ILE A 63 8.46 -9.65 -8.59
C ILE A 63 8.18 -8.29 -9.25
N GLU A 64 8.63 -8.10 -10.49
CA GLU A 64 8.47 -6.83 -11.20
C GLU A 64 7.01 -6.57 -11.58
N HIS A 65 6.30 -7.57 -12.12
CA HIS A 65 4.87 -7.44 -12.43
C HIS A 65 4.05 -7.09 -11.17
N ARG A 66 4.40 -7.71 -10.02
CA ARG A 66 3.77 -7.37 -8.75
C ARG A 66 4.14 -5.96 -8.30
N ARG A 67 5.41 -5.55 -8.41
CA ARG A 67 5.86 -4.19 -8.07
C ARG A 67 5.06 -3.14 -8.84
N GLU A 68 4.86 -3.33 -10.15
CA GLU A 68 4.05 -2.43 -10.99
C GLU A 68 2.59 -2.35 -10.52
N GLY A 69 1.96 -3.50 -10.24
CA GLY A 69 0.59 -3.55 -9.74
C GLY A 69 0.43 -2.85 -8.38
N LEU A 70 1.37 -3.07 -7.46
CA LEU A 70 1.40 -2.40 -6.16
C LEU A 70 1.61 -0.89 -6.28
N GLN A 71 2.48 -0.45 -7.21
CA GLN A 71 2.70 0.96 -7.50
C GLN A 71 1.40 1.62 -8.00
N ARG A 72 0.71 1.01 -8.97
CA ARG A 72 -0.56 1.53 -9.50
C ARG A 72 -1.62 1.60 -8.41
N PHE A 73 -1.74 0.57 -7.56
CA PHE A 73 -2.63 0.56 -6.42
C PHE A 73 -2.38 1.76 -5.48
N LEU A 74 -1.12 2.00 -5.09
CA LEU A 74 -0.78 3.12 -4.20
C LEU A 74 -1.02 4.48 -4.84
N GLN A 75 -0.74 4.65 -6.14
CA GLN A 75 -0.99 5.91 -6.82
C GLN A 75 -2.48 6.29 -6.80
N ILE A 76 -3.36 5.30 -7.01
CA ILE A 76 -4.82 5.50 -6.95
C ILE A 76 -5.24 5.83 -5.52
N VAL A 77 -4.85 4.98 -4.56
CA VAL A 77 -5.29 5.09 -3.16
C VAL A 77 -4.77 6.36 -2.49
N ALA A 78 -3.46 6.62 -2.60
CA ALA A 78 -2.82 7.79 -1.98
C ALA A 78 -3.23 9.10 -2.68
N GLY A 79 -3.64 9.05 -3.94
CA GLY A 79 -4.17 10.20 -4.69
C GLY A 79 -5.64 10.50 -4.44
N HIS A 80 -6.39 9.60 -3.80
CA HIS A 80 -7.84 9.73 -3.64
C HIS A 80 -8.22 10.65 -2.47
N PRO A 81 -8.88 11.81 -2.69
CA PRO A 81 -9.14 12.80 -1.64
C PRO A 81 -9.93 12.24 -0.44
N LEU A 82 -10.96 11.42 -0.69
CA LEU A 82 -11.76 10.83 0.40
C LEU A 82 -10.97 9.81 1.24
N LEU A 83 -9.95 9.16 0.67
CA LEU A 83 -9.10 8.25 1.43
C LEU A 83 -8.03 9.03 2.19
N GLN A 84 -7.49 10.11 1.60
CA GLN A 84 -6.57 11.02 2.28
C GLN A 84 -7.17 11.62 3.56
N THR A 85 -8.44 12.00 3.54
CA THR A 85 -9.11 12.59 4.72
C THR A 85 -9.82 11.57 5.60
N GLY A 86 -10.26 10.44 5.03
CA GLY A 86 -11.12 9.46 5.69
C GLY A 86 -10.40 8.24 6.25
N SER A 87 -9.21 7.92 5.75
CA SER A 87 -8.45 6.75 6.20
C SER A 87 -7.38 7.11 7.22
N LYS A 88 -7.39 6.42 8.36
CA LYS A 88 -6.32 6.57 9.37
C LYS A 88 -5.10 5.73 8.98
N VAL A 89 -5.32 4.58 8.34
CA VAL A 89 -4.23 3.66 7.99
C VAL A 89 -3.37 4.17 6.83
N LEU A 90 -3.93 4.95 5.89
CA LEU A 90 -3.27 5.37 4.66
C LEU A 90 -1.89 6.00 4.90
N ALA A 91 -1.82 7.07 5.68
CA ALA A 91 -0.56 7.76 5.93
C ALA A 91 0.44 6.87 6.68
N SER A 92 -0.01 6.10 7.67
CA SER A 92 0.87 5.19 8.43
C SER A 92 1.45 4.10 7.51
N PHE A 93 0.63 3.51 6.63
CA PHE A 93 1.09 2.44 5.74
C PHE A 93 2.23 2.88 4.82
N VAL A 94 2.19 4.09 4.26
CA VAL A 94 3.23 4.58 3.33
C VAL A 94 4.38 5.36 4.00
N GLN A 95 4.25 5.75 5.27
CA GLN A 95 5.25 6.60 5.94
C GLN A 95 5.91 5.98 7.17
N ASP A 96 5.26 5.07 7.87
CA ASP A 96 5.77 4.50 9.13
C ASP A 96 6.64 3.27 8.87
N PRO A 97 7.96 3.30 9.07
CA PRO A 97 8.81 2.12 8.86
C PRO A 97 8.41 0.92 9.73
N ASN A 98 7.75 1.14 10.87
CA ASN A 98 7.38 0.14 11.85
C ASN A 98 5.87 -0.22 11.83
N TRP A 99 5.19 0.04 10.71
CA TRP A 99 3.78 -0.31 10.56
C TRP A 99 3.51 -1.78 10.92
N ASP A 100 2.63 -2.00 11.90
CA ASP A 100 2.20 -3.33 12.34
C ASP A 100 0.71 -3.50 12.09
N ARG A 101 0.36 -4.57 11.37
CA ARG A 101 -1.03 -4.97 11.13
C ARG A 101 -1.82 -5.22 12.41
N ASN A 102 -1.19 -5.59 13.53
CA ASN A 102 -1.93 -5.85 14.77
C ASN A 102 -2.36 -4.56 15.47
N ALA A 103 -1.83 -3.41 15.06
CA ALA A 103 -2.22 -2.10 15.56
C ALA A 103 -3.42 -1.50 14.81
N TRP A 104 -3.96 -2.20 13.81
CA TRP A 104 -5.03 -1.77 12.91
C TRP A 104 -6.13 -2.82 12.74
#